data_AF-N9F5S1-F1
#
_entry.id   AF-N9F5S1-F1
#
_cell.length_a   1.000
_cell.length_b   1.000
_cell.length_c   1.000
_cell.angle_alpha   90.00
_cell.angle_beta   90.00
_cell.angle_gamma   90.00
#
_symmetry.space_group_name_H-M   'P 1'
#
loop_
_entity.id
_entity.type
_entity.pdbx_description
1 polymer ?
#
loop_
_entity_poly.entity_id
_entity_poly.type
_entity_poly.pdbx_seq_one_letter_code
_entity_poly.pdbx_strand_id
1 'polypeptide(L)'
;MSTRKIKSALIKKGIPFINIEWVRGNSECESEWFIEFTEGTKQDLFEASKKEGKGELTTDHFNYPGGNAETVMEFIDELPSLKGAKS
;
A
#
# COMPACT_ATOMS: atom_id res chain seq x y z
N MET A 1 -6.60 -14.77 -2.98
CA MET A 1 -6.60 -13.39 -3.54
C MET A 1 -5.68 -13.35 -4.74
N SER A 2 -5.85 -12.43 -5.71
CA SER A 2 -4.94 -12.35 -6.87
C SER A 2 -4.35 -10.96 -7.00
N THR A 3 -3.14 -10.87 -7.57
CA THR A 3 -2.43 -9.62 -7.90
C THR A 3 -3.34 -8.59 -8.59
N ARG A 4 -4.28 -9.06 -9.43
CA ARG A 4 -5.25 -8.21 -10.14
C ARG A 4 -6.11 -7.38 -9.17
N LYS A 5 -6.56 -7.94 -8.05
CA LYS A 5 -7.40 -7.22 -7.08
C LYS A 5 -6.63 -6.11 -6.38
N ILE A 6 -5.40 -6.41 -5.94
CA ILE A 6 -4.48 -5.45 -5.29
C ILE A 6 -4.19 -4.29 -6.25
N LYS A 7 -3.81 -4.61 -7.50
CA LYS A 7 -3.62 -3.61 -8.57
C LYS A 7 -4.84 -2.72 -8.76
N SER A 8 -6.03 -3.33 -8.84
CA SER A 8 -7.27 -2.59 -9.04
C SER A 8 -7.57 -1.62 -7.89
N ALA A 9 -7.27 -1.99 -6.64
CA ALA A 9 -7.51 -1.14 -5.48
C ALA A 9 -6.57 0.08 -5.48
N LEU A 10 -5.27 -0.13 -5.72
CA LEU A 10 -4.27 0.94 -5.83
C LEU A 10 -4.58 1.90 -6.98
N ILE A 11 -4.93 1.37 -8.16
CA ILE A 11 -5.32 2.18 -9.33
C ILE A 11 -6.56 3.02 -9.03
N LYS A 12 -7.56 2.45 -8.32
CA LYS A 12 -8.78 3.18 -7.95
C LYS A 12 -8.48 4.40 -7.07
N LYS A 13 -7.47 4.29 -6.19
CA LYS A 13 -6.96 5.38 -5.34
C LYS A 13 -5.91 6.27 -6.03
N GLY A 14 -5.51 5.94 -7.25
CA GLY A 14 -4.50 6.70 -8.00
C GLY A 14 -3.08 6.55 -7.44
N ILE A 15 -2.79 5.45 -6.73
CA ILE A 15 -1.51 5.24 -6.04
C ILE A 15 -0.56 4.49 -6.98
N PRO A 16 0.57 5.10 -7.39
CA PRO A 16 1.61 4.40 -8.13
C PRO A 16 2.28 3.31 -7.28
N PHE A 17 2.75 2.23 -7.89
CA PHE A 17 3.52 1.19 -7.21
C PHE A 17 4.56 0.64 -8.18
N ILE A 18 5.65 0.09 -7.64
CA ILE A 18 6.75 -0.51 -8.40
C ILE A 18 6.38 -1.96 -8.73
N ASN A 19 6.09 -2.75 -7.70
CA ASN A 19 5.85 -4.18 -7.83
C ASN A 19 4.80 -4.68 -6.85
N ILE A 20 4.14 -5.79 -7.19
CA ILE A 20 3.29 -6.56 -6.28
C ILE A 20 3.66 -8.02 -6.46
N GLU A 21 4.20 -8.62 -5.42
CA GLU A 21 4.68 -9.99 -5.44
C GLU A 21 4.01 -10.86 -4.38
N TRP A 22 3.93 -12.15 -4.68
CA TRP A 22 3.53 -13.18 -3.72
C TRP A 22 4.78 -13.94 -3.33
N VAL A 23 5.27 -13.68 -2.12
CA VAL A 23 6.48 -14.31 -1.59
C VAL A 23 6.05 -15.51 -0.77
N ARG A 24 6.66 -16.67 -1.07
CA ARG A 24 6.49 -17.84 -0.22
C ARG A 24 7.33 -17.62 1.03
N GLY A 25 6.70 -17.54 2.20
CA GLY A 25 7.43 -17.52 3.45
C GLY A 25 8.29 -18.79 3.59
N ASN A 26 9.40 -18.66 4.32
CA ASN A 26 10.18 -19.82 4.76
C ASN A 26 9.34 -20.65 5.75
N SER A 27 9.80 -21.81 6.22
CA SER A 27 8.97 -22.74 7.02
C SER A 27 8.33 -22.16 8.30
N GLU A 28 8.64 -20.92 8.67
CA GLU A 28 8.10 -20.19 9.82
C GLU A 28 7.12 -19.07 9.44
N CYS A 29 7.08 -18.63 8.18
CA CYS A 29 6.16 -17.60 7.69
C CYS A 29 5.22 -18.20 6.63
N GLU A 30 3.93 -17.85 6.70
CA GLU A 30 2.99 -18.19 5.64
C GLU A 30 3.36 -17.45 4.33
N SER A 31 2.76 -17.85 3.20
CA SER A 31 2.97 -17.10 1.96
C SER A 31 2.23 -15.77 2.03
N GLU A 32 2.88 -14.69 1.61
CA GLU A 32 2.41 -13.33 1.82
C GLU A 32 2.53 -12.48 0.55
N TRP A 33 1.63 -11.49 0.44
CA TRP A 33 1.71 -10.45 -0.57
C TRP A 33 2.68 -9.37 -0.10
N PHE A 34 3.39 -8.76 -1.03
CA PHE A 34 4.23 -7.59 -0.77
C PHE A 34 3.97 -6.53 -1.85
N ILE A 35 3.86 -5.26 -1.44
CA ILE A 35 3.70 -4.13 -2.35
C ILE A 35 4.89 -3.20 -2.21
N GLU A 36 5.57 -2.97 -3.31
CA GLU A 36 6.70 -2.06 -3.36
C GLU A 36 6.26 -0.69 -3.88
N PHE A 37 6.58 0.38 -3.14
CA PHE A 37 6.30 1.77 -3.50
C PHE A 37 7.60 2.55 -3.69
N THR A 38 7.57 3.56 -4.57
CA THR A 38 8.67 4.53 -4.66
C THR A 38 8.69 5.45 -3.44
N GLU A 39 9.86 5.97 -3.09
CA GLU A 39 9.97 6.97 -2.01
C GLU A 39 9.11 8.21 -2.27
N GLY A 40 9.02 8.67 -3.52
CA GLY A 40 8.14 9.79 -3.89
C GLY A 40 6.67 9.47 -3.62
N THR A 41 6.21 8.27 -3.97
CA THR A 41 4.83 7.87 -3.66
C THR A 41 4.57 7.79 -2.15
N LYS A 42 5.53 7.31 -1.35
CA LYS A 42 5.39 7.30 0.11
C LYS A 42 5.26 8.73 0.65
N GLN A 43 6.07 9.66 0.17
CA GLN A 43 5.97 11.09 0.51
C GLN A 43 4.62 11.68 0.16
N ASP A 44 4.12 11.44 -1.05
CA ASP A 44 2.79 11.91 -1.49
C ASP A 44 1.68 11.38 -0.56
N LEU A 45 1.77 10.10 -0.17
CA LEU A 45 0.83 9.47 0.76
C LEU A 45 0.91 10.10 2.17
N PHE A 46 2.11 10.41 2.67
CA PHE A 46 2.28 11.11 3.94
C PHE A 46 1.66 12.50 3.91
N GLU A 47 1.91 13.28 2.85
CA GLU A 47 1.34 14.61 2.69
C GLU A 47 -0.18 14.58 2.58
N ALA A 48 -0.72 13.63 1.80
CA ALA A 48 -2.16 13.47 1.64
C ALA A 48 -2.83 13.04 2.96
N SER A 49 -2.21 12.16 3.74
CA SER A 49 -2.71 11.73 5.05
C SER A 49 -2.82 12.90 6.04
N LYS A 50 -1.80 13.78 6.08
CA LYS A 50 -1.83 15.01 6.89
C LYS A 50 -2.96 15.95 6.47
N LYS A 51 -3.19 16.08 5.16
CA LYS A 51 -4.24 16.94 4.60
C LYS A 51 -5.65 16.46 4.93
N GLU A 52 -5.87 15.15 4.93
CA GLU A 52 -7.18 14.55 5.23
C GLU A 52 -7.51 14.49 6.73
N GLY A 53 -6.51 14.72 7.61
CA GLY A 53 -6.68 14.65 9.07
C GLY A 53 -7.04 13.26 9.59
N LYS A 54 -6.90 12.22 8.75
CA LYS A 54 -7.18 10.82 9.08
C LYS A 54 -5.89 10.09 9.38
N GLY A 55 -5.45 10.10 10.65
CA GLY A 55 -4.29 9.35 11.13
C GLY A 55 -2.98 9.76 10.46
N GLU A 56 -1.92 10.06 11.20
CA GLU A 56 -0.63 10.37 10.58
C GLU A 56 0.00 9.06 10.07
N LEU A 57 -0.01 8.84 8.74
CA LEU A 57 0.80 7.79 8.15
C LEU A 57 2.27 8.07 8.52
N THR A 58 2.95 7.03 8.99
CA THR A 58 4.37 7.07 9.35
C THR A 58 5.16 6.09 8.50
N THR A 59 6.49 6.22 8.51
CA THR A 59 7.40 5.28 7.86
C THR A 59 7.15 3.83 8.26
N ASP A 60 6.67 3.61 9.50
CA ASP A 60 6.38 2.27 10.01
C ASP A 60 5.29 1.54 9.23
N HIS A 61 4.34 2.28 8.67
CA HIS A 61 3.29 1.70 7.82
C HIS A 61 3.86 1.11 6.51
N PHE A 62 5.05 1.55 6.10
CA PHE A 62 5.75 1.06 4.90
C PHE A 62 6.98 0.22 5.23
N ASN A 63 7.25 -0.07 6.51
CA ASN A 63 8.28 -1.04 6.89
C ASN A 63 7.85 -2.47 6.53
N TYR A 64 6.54 -2.73 6.51
CA TYR A 64 5.97 -4.01 6.07
C TYR A 64 4.65 -3.82 5.29
N PRO A 65 4.70 -3.35 4.04
CA PRO A 65 3.52 -3.20 3.17
C PRO A 65 3.09 -4.56 2.58
N GLY A 66 2.96 -5.57 3.45
CA GLY A 66 2.73 -6.95 3.06
C GLY A 66 1.95 -7.75 4.10
N GLY A 67 1.69 -9.01 3.77
CA GLY A 67 0.94 -9.92 4.62
C GLY A 67 -0.07 -10.75 3.85
N ASN A 68 -1.04 -11.31 4.56
CA ASN A 68 -2.13 -12.02 3.92
C ASN A 68 -3.04 -11.05 3.12
N ALA A 69 -4.01 -11.62 2.41
CA ALA A 69 -4.89 -10.83 1.55
C ALA A 69 -5.75 -9.80 2.29
N GLU A 70 -6.11 -10.06 3.55
CA GLU A 70 -6.92 -9.17 4.37
C GLU A 70 -6.06 -8.00 4.86
N THR A 71 -4.89 -8.29 5.42
CA THR A 71 -3.91 -7.29 5.88
C THR A 71 -3.54 -6.30 4.77
N VAL A 72 -3.28 -6.80 3.56
CA VAL A 72 -2.95 -5.92 2.43
C VAL A 72 -4.12 -5.03 2.00
N MET A 73 -5.36 -5.52 2.10
CA MET A 73 -6.52 -4.70 1.77
C MET A 73 -6.82 -3.65 2.82
N GLU A 74 -6.70 -4.01 4.11
CA GLU A 74 -6.81 -3.06 5.22
C GLU A 74 -5.78 -1.94 5.06
N PHE A 75 -4.52 -2.30 4.82
CA PHE A 75 -3.46 -1.35 4.53
C PHE A 75 -3.82 -0.44 3.34
N ILE A 76 -4.25 -1.01 2.20
CA ILE A 76 -4.65 -0.20 1.03
C ILE A 76 -5.82 0.70 1.38
N ASP A 77 -6.80 0.25 2.16
CA ASP A 77 -8.00 1.00 2.53
C ASP A 77 -7.69 2.17 3.48
N GLU A 78 -6.67 2.04 4.34
CA GLU A 78 -6.13 3.11 5.18
C GLU A 78 -5.40 4.20 4.39
N LEU A 79 -4.79 3.86 3.25
CA LEU A 79 -4.08 4.85 2.43
C LEU A 79 -5.02 5.95 1.91
N PRO A 80 -4.61 7.23 1.94
CA PRO A 80 -5.36 8.30 1.33
C PRO A 80 -5.43 8.13 -0.19
N SER A 81 -6.41 8.77 -0.82
CA SER A 81 -6.52 8.76 -2.27
C SER A 81 -5.63 9.84 -2.88
N LEU A 82 -4.64 9.45 -3.68
CA LEU A 82 -3.87 10.39 -4.51
C LEU A 82 -4.60 10.77 -5.81
N LYS A 83 -5.74 10.14 -6.10
CA LYS A 83 -6.55 10.47 -7.25
C LYS A 83 -7.03 11.93 -7.20
N GLY A 84 -6.58 12.73 -8.17
CA GLY A 84 -6.94 14.15 -8.24
C GLY A 84 -6.03 15.06 -7.40
N ALA A 85 -5.07 14.51 -6.66
CA ALA A 85 -3.92 15.25 -6.15
C ALA A 85 -2.98 15.55 -7.34
N LYS A 86 -3.43 16.41 -8.25
CA LYS A 86 -2.53 17.04 -9.20
C LYS A 86 -1.88 18.22 -8.49
N SER A 87 -0.55 18.27 -8.53
CA SER A 87 0.18 19.53 -8.40
C SER A 87 -0.26 20.53 -9.47
#